data_AF-A0AAD1VZR0-F1
#
_entry.id   AF-A0AAD1VZR0-F1
#
_cell.length_a   1.000
_cell.length_b   1.000
_cell.length_c   1.000
_cell.angle_alpha   90.00
_cell.angle_beta   90.00
_cell.angle_gamma   90.00
#
_symmetry.space_group_name_H-M   'P 1'
#
loop_
_entity.id
_entity.type
_entity.pdbx_description
1 polymer ?
#
loop_
_entity_poly.entity_id
_entity_poly.type
_entity_poly.pdbx_seq_one_letter_code
_entity_poly.pdbx_strand_id
1 'polypeptide(L)'
;VRNLRLSSGTLTAFPDKIAEEFRQYYQSLYNLHERDGRDKRDTESIRVQEYLRDTVTKAIRPDAAEELDAMITAEDIQAALKSAKTGKAPSPDGFCSDTTKLFHQYCFHG
;
A
#
# COMPACT_ATOMS: atom_id res chain seq x y z
N VAL A 1 11.59 -29.32 16.91
CA VAL A 1 10.79 -28.34 17.69
C VAL A 1 11.31 -26.95 17.33
N ARG A 2 10.45 -26.02 16.89
CA ARG A 2 10.88 -24.66 16.54
C ARG A 2 10.99 -23.84 17.84
N ASN A 3 12.17 -23.29 18.10
CA ASN A 3 12.42 -22.48 19.28
C ASN A 3 12.17 -21.00 18.94
N LEU A 4 11.55 -20.27 19.85
CA LEU A 4 11.31 -18.84 19.76
C LEU A 4 12.28 -18.10 20.68
N ARG A 5 12.82 -16.98 20.22
CA ARG A 5 13.71 -16.12 21.01
C ARG A 5 12.86 -15.14 21.83
N LEU A 6 12.97 -15.24 23.15
CA LEU A 6 12.32 -14.34 24.11
C LEU A 6 12.96 -12.95 24.05
N SER A 7 12.26 -11.95 24.59
CA SER A 7 12.79 -10.58 24.76
C SER A 7 14.07 -10.53 25.62
N SER A 8 14.25 -11.48 26.54
CA SER A 8 15.49 -11.67 27.32
C SER A 8 16.68 -12.20 26.50
N GLY A 9 16.47 -12.55 25.23
CA GLY A 9 17.47 -13.14 24.34
C GLY A 9 17.59 -14.66 24.45
N THR A 10 16.87 -15.29 25.39
CA THR A 10 16.89 -16.75 25.60
C THR A 10 15.96 -17.47 24.62
N LEU A 11 16.35 -18.65 24.15
CA LEU A 11 15.50 -19.49 23.30
C LEU A 11 14.57 -20.37 24.13
N THR A 12 13.31 -20.47 23.74
CA THR A 12 12.34 -21.36 24.39
C THR A 12 11.48 -22.12 23.37
N ALA A 13 11.07 -23.32 23.76
CA ALA A 13 10.07 -24.13 23.06
C ALA A 13 8.78 -24.30 23.89
N PHE A 14 8.75 -23.76 25.11
CA PHE A 14 7.65 -23.97 26.03
C PHE A 14 6.46 -23.09 25.61
N PRO A 15 5.29 -23.69 25.29
CA PRO A 15 4.13 -22.95 24.82
C PRO A 15 3.71 -21.81 25.76
N ASP A 16 3.74 -22.04 27.07
CA ASP A 16 3.31 -21.04 28.05
C ASP A 16 4.21 -19.80 28.05
N LYS A 17 5.53 -20.01 27.92
CA LYS A 17 6.50 -18.89 27.84
C LYS A 17 6.34 -18.11 26.55
N ILE A 18 6.05 -18.80 25.45
CA ILE A 18 5.77 -18.17 24.16
C ILE A 18 4.50 -17.33 24.25
N ALA A 19 3.42 -17.92 24.77
CA ALA A 19 2.14 -17.23 24.93
C ALA A 19 2.27 -15.99 25.82
N GLU A 20 3.05 -16.08 26.90
CA GLU A 20 3.30 -14.98 27.82
C GLU A 20 4.08 -13.83 27.16
N GLU A 21 5.12 -14.10 26.37
CA GLU A 21 5.81 -13.05 25.60
C GLU A 21 4.89 -12.35 24.62
N PHE A 22 4.07 -13.12 23.88
CA PHE A 22 3.11 -12.53 22.95
C PHE A 22 2.10 -11.65 23.70
N ARG A 23 1.58 -12.14 24.82
CA ARG A 23 0.66 -11.38 25.68
C ARG A 23 1.29 -10.06 26.14
N GLN A 24 2.52 -10.10 26.65
CA GLN A 24 3.24 -8.91 27.11
C GLN A 24 3.53 -7.93 25.97
N TYR A 25 3.97 -8.44 24.81
CA TYR A 25 4.22 -7.64 23.62
C TYR A 25 2.95 -6.90 23.18
N TYR A 26 1.84 -7.61 22.99
CA TYR A 26 0.60 -6.99 22.55
C TYR A 26 0.04 -6.03 23.61
N GLN A 27 0.12 -6.36 24.90
CA GLN A 27 -0.26 -5.43 25.98
C GLN A 27 0.56 -4.13 25.93
N SER A 28 1.86 -4.21 25.63
CA SER A 28 2.70 -3.02 25.50
C SER A 28 2.28 -2.10 24.36
N LEU A 29 1.73 -2.64 23.27
CA LEU A 29 1.21 -1.85 22.14
C LEU A 29 -0.04 -1.05 22.53
N TYR A 30 -0.92 -1.65 23.33
CA TYR A 30 -2.15 -0.98 23.77
C TYR A 30 -1.89 0.04 24.89
N ASN A 31 -0.85 -0.16 25.70
CA ASN A 31 -0.49 0.75 26.80
C ASN A 31 0.47 1.88 26.36
N LEU A 32 0.75 2.03 25.07
CA LEU A 32 1.63 3.06 24.53
C LEU A 32 1.10 4.49 24.78
N HIS A 33 -0.23 4.62 24.96
CA HIS A 33 -0.92 5.87 25.23
C HIS A 33 -0.66 6.48 26.60
N GLU A 34 -0.38 5.65 27.60
CA GLU A 34 -0.33 6.09 29.00
C GLU A 34 1.08 6.50 29.46
N ARG A 35 2.13 6.07 28.75
CA ARG A 35 3.51 6.18 29.24
C ARG A 35 4.19 7.54 29.02
N ASP A 36 3.76 8.34 28.05
CA ASP A 36 4.46 9.58 27.67
C ASP A 36 3.68 10.87 27.92
N GLY A 37 2.43 10.83 28.41
CA GLY A 37 1.58 12.01 28.63
C GLY A 37 1.34 12.90 27.39
N ARG A 38 1.89 12.51 26.25
CA ARG A 38 1.70 13.06 24.92
C ARG A 38 1.00 11.98 24.10
N ASP A 39 -0.22 12.27 23.68
CA ASP A 39 -0.96 11.40 22.76
C ASP A 39 -0.18 11.34 21.44
N LYS A 40 0.61 10.28 21.24
CA LYS A 40 1.39 10.10 20.00
C LYS A 40 0.50 9.99 18.76
N ARG A 41 -0.80 9.72 18.93
CA ARG A 41 -1.78 9.79 17.83
C ARG A 41 -1.88 11.19 17.27
N ASP A 42 -1.76 12.23 18.09
CA ASP A 42 -1.86 13.60 17.60
C ASP A 42 -0.69 13.91 16.65
N THR A 43 0.52 13.46 16.98
CA THR A 43 1.70 13.76 16.15
C THR A 43 1.71 12.97 14.84
N GLU A 44 1.31 11.68 14.86
CA GLU A 44 1.18 10.90 13.61
C GLU A 44 -0.04 11.32 12.78
N SER A 45 -1.17 11.63 13.42
CA SER A 45 -2.36 12.14 12.75
C SER A 45 -2.08 13.47 12.05
N ILE A 46 -1.35 14.38 12.70
CA ILE A 46 -0.92 15.65 12.09
C ILE A 46 -0.05 15.39 10.86
N ARG A 47 0.94 14.50 10.94
CA ARG A 47 1.82 14.18 9.80
C ARG A 47 1.08 13.54 8.63
N VAL A 48 0.12 12.65 8.92
CA VAL A 48 -0.73 12.03 7.89
C VAL A 48 -1.65 13.08 7.27
N GLN A 49 -2.24 13.97 8.06
CA GLN A 49 -3.07 15.06 7.55
C GLN A 49 -2.28 16.06 6.72
N GLU A 50 -1.07 16.44 7.14
CA GLU A 50 -0.17 17.31 6.37
C GLU A 50 0.25 16.64 5.06
N TYR A 51 0.60 15.36 5.10
CA TYR A 51 0.93 14.59 3.91
C TYR A 51 -0.26 14.53 2.94
N LEU A 52 -1.45 14.18 3.42
CA LEU A 52 -2.66 14.12 2.60
C LEU A 52 -3.03 15.50 2.04
N ARG A 53 -2.84 16.56 2.83
CA ARG A 53 -3.05 17.92 2.35
C ARG A 53 -2.10 18.24 1.19
N ASP A 54 -0.82 17.95 1.38
CA ASP A 54 0.24 18.35 0.45
C ASP A 54 0.32 17.46 -0.79
N THR A 55 -0.26 16.25 -0.75
CA THR A 55 -0.25 15.28 -1.86
C THR A 55 -1.60 15.06 -2.52
N VAL A 56 -2.69 15.00 -1.75
CA VAL A 56 -4.04 14.66 -2.24
C VAL A 56 -4.89 15.91 -2.44
N THR A 57 -4.76 16.93 -1.58
CA THR A 57 -5.61 18.15 -1.66
C THR A 57 -4.98 19.30 -2.42
N LYS A 58 -3.79 19.12 -3.03
CA LYS A 58 -3.31 20.10 -4.01
C LYS A 58 -4.36 20.20 -5.10
N ALA A 59 -5.02 21.36 -5.14
CA ALA A 59 -6.03 21.65 -6.14
C ALA A 59 -5.44 21.30 -7.51
N ILE A 60 -6.11 20.40 -8.21
CA ILE A 60 -5.78 20.05 -9.58
C ILE A 60 -5.80 21.38 -10.35
N ARG A 61 -4.73 21.65 -11.09
CA ARG A 61 -4.69 22.88 -11.87
C ARG A 61 -5.85 22.85 -12.88
N PRO A 62 -6.48 23.99 -13.23
CA PRO A 62 -7.66 23.99 -14.09
C PRO A 62 -7.46 23.26 -15.43
N ASP A 63 -6.26 23.34 -16.00
CA ASP A 63 -5.83 22.61 -17.20
C ASP A 63 -5.82 21.10 -17.00
N ALA A 64 -5.31 20.62 -15.85
CA ALA A 64 -5.32 19.21 -15.51
C ALA A 64 -6.73 18.67 -15.16
N ALA A 65 -7.64 19.53 -14.70
CA ALA A 65 -9.03 19.14 -14.46
C ALA A 65 -9.77 18.93 -15.79
N GLU A 66 -9.59 19.83 -16.75
CA GLU A 66 -10.13 19.68 -18.11
C GLU A 66 -9.59 18.43 -18.82
N GLU A 67 -8.31 18.11 -18.64
CA GLU A 67 -7.71 16.87 -19.18
C GLU A 67 -8.29 15.61 -18.55
N LEU A 68 -8.57 15.62 -17.24
CA LEU A 68 -9.20 14.48 -16.54
C LEU A 68 -10.67 14.27 -16.92
N ASP A 69 -11.38 15.36 -17.26
CA ASP A 69 -12.76 15.32 -17.73
C ASP A 69 -12.87 15.00 -19.23
N ALA A 70 -11.75 14.96 -19.96
CA ALA A 70 -11.73 14.64 -21.38
C ALA A 70 -12.10 13.17 -21.63
N MET A 71 -12.69 12.91 -22.81
CA MET A 71 -12.96 11.53 -23.23
C MET A 71 -11.65 10.78 -23.48
N ILE A 72 -11.54 9.60 -22.88
CA ILE A 72 -10.41 8.68 -23.13
C ILE A 72 -10.41 8.27 -24.61
N THR A 73 -9.29 8.50 -25.31
CA THR A 73 -9.15 8.12 -26.72
C THR A 73 -8.46 6.77 -26.88
N ALA A 74 -8.47 6.24 -28.12
CA ALA A 74 -7.75 5.02 -28.45
C ALA A 74 -6.23 5.19 -28.32
N GLU A 75 -5.71 6.38 -28.62
CA GLU A 75 -4.30 6.74 -28.49
C GLU A 75 -3.85 6.72 -27.02
N ASP A 76 -4.69 7.22 -26.11
CA ASP A 76 -4.42 7.19 -24.66
C ASP A 76 -4.26 5.76 -24.17
N ILE A 77 -5.18 4.88 -24.61
CA ILE A 77 -5.12 3.45 -24.30
C ILE A 77 -3.82 2.87 -24.85
N GLN A 78 -3.48 3.09 -26.12
CA GLN A 78 -2.23 2.59 -26.70
C GLN A 78 -0.97 3.10 -25.97
N ALA A 79 -0.94 4.37 -25.57
CA ALA A 79 0.16 4.96 -24.83
C ALA A 79 0.30 4.34 -23.43
N ALA A 80 -0.81 4.19 -22.71
CA ALA A 80 -0.85 3.55 -21.40
C ALA A 80 -0.29 2.12 -21.46
N LEU A 81 -0.69 1.37 -22.48
CA LEU A 81 -0.26 -0.01 -22.69
C LEU A 81 1.22 -0.14 -23.03
N LYS A 82 1.76 0.78 -23.84
CA LYS A 82 3.20 0.84 -24.15
C LYS A 82 4.04 1.21 -22.93
N SER A 83 3.49 2.04 -22.04
CA SER A 83 4.18 2.48 -20.81
C SER A 83 4.08 1.49 -19.65
N ALA A 84 3.17 0.51 -19.74
CA ALA A 84 2.94 -0.46 -18.68
C ALA A 84 4.17 -1.36 -18.46
N LYS A 85 4.69 -1.37 -17.24
CA LYS A 85 5.84 -2.21 -16.87
C LYS A 85 5.44 -3.68 -16.88
N THR A 86 6.15 -4.47 -17.69
CA THR A 86 6.01 -5.93 -17.74
C THR A 86 6.30 -6.56 -16.37
N GLY A 87 5.53 -7.56 -15.96
CA GLY A 87 5.77 -8.32 -14.73
C GLY A 87 5.23 -7.71 -13.44
N LYS A 88 4.43 -6.64 -13.51
CA LYS A 88 3.59 -6.21 -12.38
C LYS A 88 2.34 -7.09 -12.27
N ALA A 89 1.81 -7.19 -11.06
CA ALA A 89 0.52 -7.82 -10.82
C ALA A 89 -0.54 -7.19 -11.74
N PRO A 90 -1.52 -7.99 -12.23
CA PRO A 90 -2.60 -7.47 -13.05
C PRO A 90 -3.28 -6.29 -12.36
N SER A 91 -3.83 -5.39 -13.16
CA SER A 91 -4.79 -4.41 -12.65
C SER A 91 -5.94 -5.14 -11.92
N PRO A 92 -6.73 -4.46 -11.06
CA PRO A 92 -7.83 -5.09 -10.31
C PRO A 92 -8.87 -5.81 -11.20
N ASP A 93 -8.92 -5.44 -12.49
CA ASP A 93 -9.71 -6.05 -13.55
C ASP A 93 -9.13 -7.36 -14.11
N GLY A 94 -7.94 -7.78 -13.66
CA GLY A 94 -7.29 -9.02 -14.06
C GLY A 94 -6.44 -8.93 -15.32
N PHE A 95 -6.34 -7.77 -15.97
CA PHE A 95 -5.56 -7.62 -17.19
C PHE A 95 -4.09 -7.31 -16.89
N CYS A 96 -3.20 -8.09 -17.50
CA CYS A 96 -1.75 -7.88 -17.45
C CYS A 96 -1.28 -7.20 -18.75
N SER A 97 -0.06 -6.66 -18.76
CA SER A 97 0.56 -6.14 -20.00
C SER A 97 0.51 -7.14 -21.16
N ASP A 98 0.50 -8.44 -20.87
CA ASP A 98 0.49 -9.50 -21.87
C ASP A 98 -0.91 -9.78 -22.45
N THR A 99 -2.00 -9.57 -21.68
CA THR A 99 -3.36 -9.67 -22.23
C THR A 99 -3.63 -8.57 -23.25
N THR A 100 -3.00 -7.42 -23.05
CA THR A 100 -3.09 -6.33 -24.01
C THR A 100 -2.33 -6.61 -25.31
N LYS A 101 -1.11 -7.17 -25.23
CA LYS A 101 -0.35 -7.56 -26.43
C LYS A 101 -1.17 -8.54 -27.30
N LEU A 102 -1.82 -9.50 -26.65
CA LEU A 102 -2.75 -10.43 -27.29
C LEU A 102 -3.93 -9.68 -27.93
N PHE A 103 -4.61 -8.79 -27.22
CA PHE A 103 -5.72 -8.01 -27.77
C PHE A 103 -5.29 -7.18 -29.00
N HIS A 104 -4.13 -6.53 -28.94
CA HIS A 104 -3.61 -5.76 -30.07
C HIS A 104 -3.32 -6.64 -31.30
N GLN A 105 -2.76 -7.84 -31.09
CA GLN A 105 -2.51 -8.80 -32.16
C GLN A 105 -3.82 -9.30 -32.81
N TYR A 106 -4.86 -9.55 -32.02
CA TYR A 106 -6.14 -10.06 -32.54
C TYR A 106 -7.01 -8.98 -33.19
N CYS A 107 -7.03 -7.76 -32.67
CA CYS A 107 -7.93 -6.71 -33.15
C CYS A 107 -7.38 -5.89 -34.32
N PHE A 108 -6.04 -5.86 -34.52
CA PHE A 108 -5.42 -5.02 -35.55
C PHE A 108 -4.63 -5.81 -36.61
N HIS A 109 -4.54 -7.14 -36.50
CA HIS A 109 -3.90 -8.01 -37.52
C HIS A 109 -4.81 -9.19 -37.93
N GLY A 110 -6.13 -9.07 -37.72
CA GLY A 110 -7.16 -9.96 -38.24
C GLY A 110 -7.82 -9.40 -39.48
#